data_AF-A0A353HU89-F1
#
_entry.id   AF-A0A353HU89-F1
#
_cell.length_a   1.000
_cell.length_b   1.000
_cell.length_c   1.000
_cell.angle_alpha   90.00
_cell.angle_beta   90.00
_cell.angle_gamma   90.00
#
_symmetry.space_group_name_H-M   'P 1'
#
loop_
_entity.id
_entity.type
_entity.pdbx_description
1 polymer ?
#
loop_
_entity_poly.entity_id
_entity_poly.type
_entity_poly.pdbx_seq_one_letter_code
_entity_poly.pdbx_strand_id
1 'polypeptide(L)'
;PAQVQASTAVLPIEVRVHYGMAPLLAVGGGVLALLAAAGAAAYAWMRPQRAYVTVEDELRTMHARAGADQPIYDKAGNEVARLKTTLFGHQLTDLREGAQVRLGR
;
A
#
# COMPACT_ATOMS: atom_id res chain seq x y z
N PRO A 1 -22.65 -69.51 49.83
CA PRO A 1 -21.76 -68.55 49.13
C PRO A 1 -22.58 -67.58 48.25
N ALA A 2 -22.94 -66.43 48.82
CA ALA A 2 -23.72 -65.40 48.14
C ALA A 2 -22.79 -64.53 47.28
N GLN A 3 -23.13 -64.39 45.99
CA GLN A 3 -22.40 -63.55 45.03
C GLN A 3 -22.41 -62.09 45.49
N VAL A 4 -21.23 -61.54 45.78
CA VAL A 4 -21.05 -60.11 46.01
C VAL A 4 -21.14 -59.42 44.64
N GLN A 5 -22.29 -58.80 44.36
CA GLN A 5 -22.46 -57.93 43.19
C GLN A 5 -21.73 -56.61 43.45
N ALA A 6 -20.63 -56.37 42.73
CA ALA A 6 -19.90 -55.13 42.78
C ALA A 6 -20.74 -54.02 42.11
N SER A 7 -21.14 -53.01 42.88
CA SER A 7 -21.90 -51.86 42.41
C SER A 7 -20.98 -50.89 41.66
N THR A 8 -21.15 -50.76 40.35
CA THR A 8 -20.44 -49.78 39.53
C THR A 8 -21.32 -48.55 39.32
N ALA A 9 -20.98 -47.43 39.96
CA ALA A 9 -21.59 -46.14 39.70
C ALA A 9 -20.74 -45.39 38.67
N VAL A 10 -21.33 -45.07 37.52
CA VAL A 10 -20.68 -44.25 36.48
C VAL A 10 -21.08 -42.80 36.75
N LEU A 11 -20.13 -41.97 37.18
CA LEU A 11 -20.37 -40.54 37.43
C LEU A 11 -20.05 -39.76 36.13
N PRO A 12 -21.03 -39.10 35.49
CA PRO A 12 -20.79 -38.35 34.27
C PRO A 12 -19.94 -37.12 34.58
N ILE A 13 -18.77 -37.03 33.94
CA ILE A 13 -17.86 -35.89 34.06
C ILE A 13 -18.29 -34.83 33.04
N GLU A 14 -18.88 -33.73 33.50
CA GLU A 14 -19.14 -32.56 32.66
C GLU A 14 -17.87 -31.71 32.55
N VAL A 15 -17.26 -31.72 31.37
CA VAL A 15 -16.11 -30.86 31.08
C VAL A 15 -16.61 -29.49 30.60
N ARG A 16 -16.57 -28.49 31.48
CA ARG A 16 -16.80 -27.09 31.10
C ARG A 16 -15.56 -26.49 30.47
N VAL A 17 -15.54 -26.41 29.14
CA VAL A 17 -14.48 -25.74 28.39
C VAL A 17 -14.70 -24.23 28.44
N HIS A 18 -13.83 -23.51 29.15
CA HIS A 18 -13.77 -22.05 29.09
C HIS A 18 -12.88 -21.64 27.92
N TYR A 19 -13.49 -21.10 26.86
CA TYR A 19 -12.75 -20.38 25.83
C TYR A 19 -12.34 -19.02 26.40
N GLY A 20 -11.03 -18.84 26.62
CA GLY A 20 -10.49 -17.54 27.00
C GLY A 20 -10.74 -16.48 25.92
N MET A 21 -10.63 -15.20 26.26
CA MET A 21 -10.83 -14.08 25.33
C MET A 21 -9.81 -14.03 24.17
N ALA A 22 -8.75 -14.83 24.21
CA ALA A 22 -7.65 -14.79 23.25
C ALA A 22 -8.06 -14.93 21.76
N PRO A 23 -8.97 -15.83 21.36
CA PRO A 23 -9.39 -15.94 19.96
C PRO A 23 -10.12 -14.69 19.47
N LEU A 24 -10.93 -14.07 20.34
CA LEU A 24 -11.66 -12.84 20.00
C LEU A 24 -10.71 -11.66 19.83
N LEU A 25 -9.70 -11.55 20.70
CA LEU A 25 -8.65 -10.53 20.56
C LEU A 25 -7.81 -10.75 19.30
N ALA A 26 -7.50 -12.00 18.95
CA ALA A 26 -6.77 -12.32 17.73
C ALA A 26 -7.54 -11.90 16.47
N VAL A 27 -8.85 -12.20 16.42
CA VAL A 27 -9.70 -11.78 15.29
C VAL A 27 -9.83 -10.26 15.24
N GLY A 28 -10.13 -9.62 16.37
CA GLY A 28 -10.26 -8.16 16.44
C GLY A 28 -8.98 -7.44 16.07
N GLY A 29 -7.84 -7.89 16.61
CA GLY A 29 -6.52 -7.36 16.26
C GLY A 29 -6.17 -7.58 14.79
N GLY A 30 -6.50 -8.75 14.24
CA GLY A 30 -6.31 -9.04 12.81
C GLY A 30 -7.08 -8.09 11.91
N VAL A 31 -8.35 -7.83 12.21
CA VAL A 31 -9.18 -6.89 11.45
C VAL A 31 -8.60 -5.47 11.51
N LEU A 32 -8.20 -5.00 12.70
CA LEU A 32 -7.60 -3.68 12.86
C LEU A 32 -6.26 -3.56 12.10
N ALA A 33 -5.43 -4.60 12.13
CA ALA A 33 -4.17 -4.62 11.38
C ALA A 33 -4.41 -4.52 9.87
N LEU A 34 -5.42 -5.21 9.34
CA LEU A 34 -5.80 -5.12 7.93
C LEU A 34 -6.28 -3.72 7.56
N LEU A 35 -7.10 -3.09 8.40
CA LEU A 35 -7.56 -1.71 8.17
C LEU A 35 -6.41 -0.72 8.19
N ALA A 36 -5.49 -0.84 9.14
CA ALA A 36 -4.30 -0.01 9.21
C ALA A 36 -3.41 -0.18 7.96
N ALA A 37 -3.21 -1.41 7.51
CA ALA A 37 -2.45 -1.69 6.29
C ALA A 37 -3.11 -1.09 5.04
N ALA A 38 -4.43 -1.22 4.90
CA ALA A 38 -5.18 -0.62 3.81
C ALA A 38 -5.11 0.92 3.82
N GLY A 39 -5.25 1.54 5.00
CA GLY A 39 -5.12 2.98 5.16
C GLY A 39 -3.72 3.48 4.82
N ALA A 40 -2.68 2.77 5.28
CA ALA A 40 -1.29 3.10 4.95
C ALA A 40 -1.01 2.99 3.44
N ALA A 41 -1.54 1.95 2.79
CA ALA A 41 -1.40 1.78 1.34
C ALA A 41 -2.11 2.89 0.55
N ALA A 42 -3.34 3.25 0.94
CA ALA A 42 -4.07 4.35 0.32
C ALA A 42 -3.34 5.69 0.49
N TYR A 43 -2.81 5.95 1.69
CA TYR A 43 -2.02 7.15 1.97
C TYR A 43 -0.74 7.21 1.13
N ALA A 44 -0.01 6.09 1.04
CA ALA A 44 1.19 6.00 0.23
C ALA A 44 0.91 6.28 -1.25
N TRP A 45 -0.23 5.82 -1.77
CA TRP A 45 -0.63 6.05 -3.15
C TRP A 45 -1.03 7.51 -3.44
N MET A 46 -1.66 8.19 -2.48
CA MET A 46 -2.04 9.59 -2.63
C MET A 46 -0.89 10.58 -2.47
N ARG A 47 0.25 10.15 -1.93
CA ARG A 47 1.40 11.02 -1.65
C ARG A 47 1.96 11.61 -2.96
N PRO A 48 1.97 12.95 -3.11
CA PRO A 48 2.57 13.58 -4.29
C PRO A 48 4.08 13.31 -4.34
N GLN A 49 4.59 12.93 -5.51
CA GLN A 49 6.00 12.69 -5.78
C GLN A 49 6.63 13.94 -6.40
N ARG A 50 7.87 14.24 -6.03
CA ARG A 50 8.64 15.35 -6.59
C ARG A 50 9.52 14.79 -7.71
N ALA A 51 9.38 15.35 -8.91
CA ALA A 51 10.24 15.07 -10.05
C ALA A 51 11.12 16.28 -10.34
N TYR A 52 12.43 16.05 -10.46
CA TYR A 52 13.36 17.06 -10.92
C TYR A 52 13.51 16.92 -12.42
N VAL A 53 13.15 17.94 -13.19
CA VAL A 53 13.22 17.94 -14.65
C VAL A 53 14.13 19.08 -15.08
N THR A 54 15.20 18.77 -15.80
CA THR A 54 16.07 19.77 -16.42
C THR A 54 15.63 19.96 -17.86
N VAL A 55 15.22 21.16 -18.23
CA VAL A 55 14.82 21.55 -19.59
C VAL A 55 15.80 22.61 -20.05
N GLU A 56 16.56 22.35 -21.12
CA GLU A 56 17.52 23.33 -21.67
C GLU A 56 18.48 23.89 -20.58
N ASP A 57 19.07 23.01 -19.78
CA ASP A 57 19.93 23.32 -18.63
C ASP A 57 19.28 24.07 -17.45
N GLU A 58 17.96 24.30 -17.47
CA GLU A 58 17.20 24.86 -16.35
C GLU A 58 16.57 23.76 -15.49
N LEU A 59 17.00 23.65 -14.23
CA LEU A 59 16.43 22.70 -13.27
C LEU A 59 15.06 23.19 -12.77
N ARG A 60 14.00 22.48 -13.11
CA ARG A 60 12.63 22.71 -12.64
C ARG A 60 12.17 21.57 -11.73
N THR A 61 11.50 21.94 -10.63
CA THR A 61 10.89 20.95 -9.73
C THR A 61 9.41 20.85 -10.06
N MET A 62 8.95 19.66 -10.45
CA MET A 62 7.54 19.39 -10.74
C MET A 62 6.97 18.46 -9.67
N HIS A 63 5.75 18.77 -9.24
CA HIS A 63 4.99 17.92 -8.32
C HIS A 63 4.00 17.09 -9.13
N ALA A 64 4.28 15.79 -9.25
CA ALA A 64 3.44 14.87 -10.00
C ALA A 64 2.86 13.79 -9.09
N ARG A 65 1.64 13.33 -9.40
CA ARG A 65 1.00 12.20 -8.72
C ARG A 65 1.23 10.93 -9.52
N ALA A 66 1.32 9.79 -8.84
CA ALA A 66 1.30 8.49 -9.51
C ALA A 66 0.04 8.36 -10.39
N GLY A 67 0.24 8.07 -11.68
CA GLY A 67 -0.80 8.01 -12.71
C GLY A 67 -1.09 9.33 -13.44
N ALA A 68 -0.37 10.42 -13.13
CA ALA A 68 -0.54 11.69 -13.82
C ALA A 68 0.42 11.80 -15.03
N ASP A 69 -0.13 12.28 -16.13
CA ASP A 69 0.61 12.72 -17.31
C ASP A 69 0.61 14.25 -17.31
N GLN A 70 1.79 14.87 -17.18
CA GLN A 70 1.92 16.33 -17.09
C GLN A 70 2.77 16.85 -18.26
N PRO A 71 2.25 17.77 -19.09
CA PRO A 71 3.04 18.35 -20.18
C PRO A 71 4.13 19.26 -19.61
N ILE A 72 5.32 19.21 -20.24
CA ILE A 72 6.46 20.07 -19.96
C ILE A 72 6.55 21.08 -21.10
N TYR A 73 6.61 22.37 -20.73
CA TYR A 73 6.72 23.47 -21.67
C TYR A 73 8.11 24.13 -21.61
N ASP A 74 8.60 24.51 -22.77
CA ASP A 74 9.79 25.35 -22.93
C ASP A 74 9.47 26.82 -22.57
N LYS A 75 10.49 27.67 -22.39
CA LYS A 75 10.38 29.12 -22.23
C LYS A 75 9.61 29.78 -23.37
N ALA A 76 9.65 29.21 -24.57
CA ALA A 76 8.84 29.64 -25.71
C ALA A 76 7.35 29.22 -25.62
N GLY A 77 6.93 28.50 -24.58
CA GLY A 77 5.56 28.03 -24.39
C GLY A 77 5.18 26.79 -25.22
N ASN A 78 6.14 26.17 -25.90
CA ASN A 78 5.92 24.97 -26.70
C ASN A 78 5.99 23.70 -25.84
N GLU A 79 5.12 22.72 -26.09
CA GLU A 79 5.22 21.38 -25.45
C GLU A 79 6.48 20.67 -25.97
N VAL A 80 7.32 20.25 -25.03
CA VAL A 80 8.66 19.70 -25.30
C VAL A 80 8.73 18.21 -25.00
N ALA A 81 8.05 17.81 -23.94
CA ALA A 81 7.94 16.44 -23.47
C ALA A 81 6.72 16.32 -22.56
N ARG A 82 6.27 15.09 -22.34
CA ARG A 82 5.26 14.76 -21.34
C ARG A 82 5.88 13.93 -20.23
N LEU A 83 5.78 14.42 -19.00
CA LEU A 83 6.19 13.71 -17.81
C LEU A 83 5.10 12.73 -17.40
N LYS A 84 5.35 11.44 -17.63
CA LYS A 84 4.50 10.35 -17.16
C LYS A 84 5.00 9.86 -15.81
N THR A 85 4.21 10.06 -14.76
CA THR A 85 4.55 9.58 -13.42
C THR A 85 3.85 8.26 -13.16
N THR A 86 4.62 7.19 -13.06
CA THR A 86 4.14 5.84 -12.75
C THR A 86 4.33 5.53 -11.26
N LEU A 87 3.76 4.41 -10.79
CA LEU A 87 3.97 3.93 -9.42
C LEU A 87 5.46 3.65 -9.10
N PHE A 88 6.29 3.40 -10.12
CA PHE A 88 7.68 2.96 -9.97
C PHE A 88 8.71 4.04 -10.31
N GLY A 89 8.25 5.23 -10.72
CA GLY A 89 9.12 6.33 -11.08
C GLY A 89 8.57 7.19 -12.21
N HIS A 90 9.41 8.08 -12.69
CA HIS A 90 9.08 9.09 -13.68
C HIS A 90 9.67 8.72 -15.04
N GLN A 91 8.86 8.81 -16.09
CA GLN A 91 9.27 8.59 -17.47
C GLN A 91 8.98 9.84 -18.30
N LEU A 92 9.88 10.16 -19.24
CA LEU A 92 9.62 11.15 -20.28
C LEU A 92 9.02 10.41 -21.47
N THR A 93 7.88 10.91 -21.94
CA THR A 93 7.18 10.43 -23.12
C THR A 93 6.99 11.59 -24.07
N ASP A 94 6.84 11.31 -25.37
CA ASP A 94 6.55 12.33 -26.39
C ASP A 94 7.61 13.45 -26.45
N LEU A 95 8.89 13.05 -26.53
CA LEU A 95 10.00 14.00 -26.65
C LEU A 95 9.99 14.63 -28.05
N ARG A 96 9.87 15.94 -28.11
CA ARG A 96 9.99 16.70 -29.36
C ARG A 96 11.40 16.58 -29.93
N GLU A 97 11.51 16.31 -31.22
CA GLU A 97 12.81 16.24 -31.91
C GLU A 97 13.62 17.53 -31.71
N GLY A 98 14.87 17.38 -31.25
CA GLY A 98 15.79 18.49 -30.96
C GLY A 98 15.74 19.05 -29.54
N ALA A 99 14.83 18.57 -28.68
CA ALA A 99 14.76 19.04 -27.30
C ALA A 99 15.66 18.26 -26.33
N GLN A 100 16.35 19.00 -25.45
CA GLN A 100 17.16 18.42 -24.37
C GLN A 100 16.39 18.47 -23.05
N VAL A 101 15.74 17.35 -22.71
CA VAL A 101 15.06 17.17 -21.42
C VAL A 101 15.72 16.02 -20.67
N ARG A 102 16.20 16.30 -19.45
CA ARG A 102 16.87 15.31 -18.60
C ARG A 102 16.14 15.19 -17.28
N LEU A 103 15.86 13.96 -16.87
CA LEU A 103 15.31 13.69 -15.55
C LEU A 103 16.43 13.65 -14.49
N GLY A 104 16.25 14.41 -13.42
CA GLY A 104 17.02 14.31 -12.19
C GLY A 104 16.47 13.20 -11.29
N ARG A 105 17.36 12.56 -10.53
CA ARG A 105 17.02 11.46 -9.61
C ARG A 105 16.54 11.99 -8.27
#